data_AF-A0A2W0EIT2-F1
#
_entry.id   AF-A0A2W0EIT2-F1
#
_cell.length_a   1.000
_cell.length_b   1.000
_cell.length_c   1.000
_cell.angle_alpha   90.00
_cell.angle_beta   90.00
_cell.angle_gamma   90.00
#
_symmetry.space_group_name_H-M   'P 1'
#
loop_
_entity.id
_entity.type
_entity.pdbx_description
1 polymer ?
#
loop_
_entity_poly.entity_id
_entity_poly.type
_entity_poly.pdbx_seq_one_letter_code
_entity_poly.pdbx_strand_id
1 'polypeptide(L)'
;MLGGPDGFVVEVRAGDALLLPAGTGHCNLDSSDDFLVVGAYPPGQRADICREAPSKSQLASIDVLPFPDQDPVQGVHGAVCKYWVGRHIQ
;
A
#
# COMPACT_ATOMS: atom_id res chain seq x y z
N MET A 1 7.31 1.90 9.99
CA MET A 1 6.22 1.10 10.60
C MET A 1 5.09 0.95 9.60
N LEU A 2 4.60 -0.27 9.38
CA LEU A 2 3.50 -0.60 8.47
C LEU A 2 2.37 -1.27 9.26
N GLY A 3 1.14 -0.76 9.18
CA GLY A 3 -0.04 -1.30 9.87
C GLY A 3 -0.56 -0.46 11.06
N GLY A 4 -0.04 0.75 11.28
CA GLY A 4 -0.42 1.57 12.45
C GLY A 4 0.32 1.18 13.74
N PRO A 5 -0.17 1.58 14.93
CA PRO A 5 0.52 1.43 16.22
C PRO A 5 0.94 0.00 16.57
N ASP A 6 0.13 -1.00 16.19
CA ASP A 6 0.42 -2.42 16.40
C ASP A 6 1.05 -3.09 15.16
N GLY A 7 1.60 -2.26 14.26
CA GLY A 7 2.18 -2.69 13.00
C GLY A 7 3.60 -3.24 13.12
N PHE A 8 4.19 -3.55 11.97
CA PHE A 8 5.54 -4.06 11.87
C PHE A 8 6.53 -2.95 11.52
N VAL A 9 7.68 -2.94 12.19
CA VAL A 9 8.82 -2.11 11.77
C VAL A 9 9.56 -2.86 10.68
N VAL A 10 9.70 -2.22 9.52
CA VAL A 10 10.37 -2.76 8.34
C VAL A 10 11.44 -1.75 7.94
N GLU A 11 12.68 -2.24 7.79
CA GLU A 11 13.78 -1.48 7.20
C GLU A 11 13.64 -1.52 5.67
N VAL A 12 13.77 -0.36 5.03
CA VAL A 12 13.72 -0.22 3.56
C VAL A 12 14.97 0.47 3.06
N ARG A 13 15.38 0.14 1.83
CA ARG A 13 16.56 0.67 1.17
C ARG A 13 16.22 1.16 -0.24
N ALA A 14 17.12 1.92 -0.84
CA ALA A 14 16.98 2.36 -2.21
C ALA A 14 16.79 1.16 -3.16
N GLY A 15 15.74 1.21 -3.99
CA GLY A 15 15.35 0.13 -4.89
C GLY A 15 14.28 -0.80 -4.34
N ASP A 16 13.98 -0.76 -3.04
CA ASP A 16 12.87 -1.51 -2.47
C ASP A 16 11.52 -0.90 -2.92
N ALA A 17 10.56 -1.78 -3.21
CA ALA A 17 9.19 -1.41 -3.53
C ALA A 17 8.24 -2.03 -2.51
N LEU A 18 7.42 -1.18 -1.89
CA LEU A 18 6.36 -1.62 -1.00
C LEU A 18 5.01 -1.52 -1.71
N LEU A 19 4.25 -2.59 -1.65
CA LEU A 19 2.87 -2.64 -2.09
C LEU A 19 1.98 -2.77 -0.85
N LEU A 20 1.18 -1.75 -0.57
CA LEU A 20 0.36 -1.66 0.64
C LEU A 20 -1.13 -1.62 0.27
N PRO A 21 -2.01 -2.44 0.90
CA PRO A 21 -3.44 -2.34 0.68
C PRO A 21 -3.96 -0.97 1.09
N ALA A 22 -5.01 -0.48 0.43
CA ALA A 22 -5.68 0.74 0.85
C ALA A 22 -6.13 0.63 2.32
N GLY A 23 -5.99 1.72 3.08
CA GLY A 23 -6.24 1.75 4.52
C GLY A 23 -5.05 1.32 5.40
N THR A 24 -3.94 0.85 4.82
CA THR A 24 -2.72 0.56 5.59
C THR A 24 -2.10 1.84 6.12
N GLY A 25 -2.26 2.09 7.42
CA GLY A 25 -1.53 3.15 8.11
C GLY A 25 -0.03 2.85 8.11
N HIS A 26 0.79 3.85 7.83
CA HIS A 26 2.24 3.71 7.90
C HIS A 26 2.88 4.99 8.42
N CYS A 27 4.04 4.84 9.04
CA CYS A 27 4.78 5.93 9.64
C CYS A 27 6.28 5.72 9.41
N ASN A 28 6.95 6.75 8.92
CA ASN A 28 8.40 6.81 8.95
C ASN A 28 8.83 7.09 10.41
N LEU A 29 9.56 6.15 11.01
CA LEU A 29 10.06 6.29 12.38
C LEU A 29 11.43 6.96 12.42
N ASP A 30 12.27 6.70 11.42
CA ASP A 30 13.61 7.24 11.26
C ASP A 30 14.07 7.05 9.80
N SER A 31 14.87 7.97 9.28
CA SER A 31 15.40 7.91 7.91
C SER A 31 16.68 8.72 7.77
N SER A 32 17.54 8.32 6.82
CA SER A 32 18.71 9.11 6.42
C SER A 32 18.31 10.44 5.78
N ASP A 33 19.24 11.40 5.77
CA ASP A 33 19.02 12.75 5.22
C ASP A 33 18.67 12.75 3.71
N ASP A 34 19.10 11.72 2.99
CA ASP A 34 18.89 11.53 1.55
C ASP A 34 17.70 10.61 1.23
N PHE A 35 16.89 10.25 2.21
CA PHE A 35 15.75 9.36 2.02
C PHE A 35 14.65 10.02 1.18
N LEU A 36 14.26 9.34 0.09
CA LEU A 36 13.20 9.77 -0.82
C LEU A 36 12.23 8.63 -1.11
N VAL A 37 10.94 8.97 -1.19
CA VAL A 37 9.86 8.03 -1.53
C VAL A 37 8.99 8.63 -2.62
N VAL A 38 8.59 7.79 -3.57
CA VAL A 38 7.58 8.13 -4.57
C VAL A 38 6.36 7.26 -4.32
N GLY A 39 5.20 7.91 -4.17
CA GLY A 39 3.91 7.23 -4.12
C GLY A 39 3.33 7.05 -5.52
N ALA A 40 2.74 5.89 -5.78
CA ALA A 40 2.01 5.60 -7.00
C ALA A 40 0.67 4.93 -6.66
N TYR A 41 -0.33 5.16 -7.50
CA TYR A 41 -1.68 4.62 -7.33
C TYR A 41 -2.17 4.04 -8.66
N PRO A 42 -3.08 3.05 -8.65
CA PRO A 42 -3.66 2.51 -9.86
C PRO A 42 -4.31 3.60 -10.73
N PRO A 43 -4.33 3.46 -12.07
CA PRO A 43 -4.94 4.44 -12.97
C PRO A 43 -6.39 4.80 -12.56
N GLY A 44 -6.71 6.09 -12.60
CA GLY A 44 -8.04 6.59 -12.25
C GLY A 44 -8.30 6.73 -10.75
N GLN A 45 -7.41 6.23 -9.88
CA GLN A 45 -7.50 6.42 -8.44
C GLN A 45 -6.70 7.66 -8.01
N ARG A 46 -7.22 8.37 -7.01
CA ARG A 46 -6.52 9.48 -6.34
C ARG A 46 -6.50 9.17 -4.86
N ALA A 47 -5.35 9.38 -4.24
CA ALA A 47 -5.22 9.24 -2.80
C ALA A 47 -5.15 10.61 -2.13
N ASP A 48 -5.73 10.66 -0.94
CA ASP A 48 -5.60 11.77 0.00
C ASP A 48 -4.63 11.37 1.13
N ILE A 49 -4.03 12.36 1.77
CA ILE A 49 -3.24 12.14 2.98
C ILE A 49 -4.19 12.18 4.19
N CYS A 50 -4.50 11.01 4.74
CA CYS A 50 -5.28 10.87 5.98
C CYS A 50 -4.36 10.40 7.12
N ARG A 51 -4.31 11.16 8.22
CA ARG A 51 -3.53 10.82 9.42
C ARG A 51 -4.36 10.21 10.55
N GLU A 52 -5.67 10.38 10.47
CA GLU A 52 -6.61 9.80 11.43
C GLU A 52 -7.02 8.38 11.02
N ALA A 53 -7.53 7.61 11.98
CA ALA A 53 -8.14 6.32 11.70
C ALA A 53 -9.32 6.48 10.71
N PRO A 54 -9.49 5.55 9.75
CA PRO A 54 -10.56 5.65 8.77
C PRO A 54 -11.93 5.54 9.45
N SER A 55 -12.83 6.42 9.04
CA SER A 55 -14.25 6.33 9.41
C SER A 55 -14.92 5.10 8.80
N LYS A 56 -16.11 4.75 9.28
CA LYS A 56 -16.89 3.61 8.75
C LYS A 56 -17.17 3.73 7.24
N SER A 57 -17.45 4.93 6.74
CA SER A 57 -17.70 5.14 5.30
C SER A 57 -16.43 5.00 4.46
N GLN A 58 -15.28 5.43 4.98
CA GLN A 58 -13.98 5.23 4.33
C GLN A 58 -13.62 3.74 4.28
N LEU A 59 -13.85 3.01 5.38
CA LEU A 59 -13.66 1.55 5.40
C LEU A 59 -14.54 0.85 4.36
N ALA A 60 -15.82 1.20 4.27
CA ALA A 60 -16.72 0.66 3.25
C ALA A 60 -16.27 1.00 1.81
N SER A 61 -15.67 2.18 1.61
CA SER A 61 -15.13 2.58 0.31
C SER A 61 -13.85 1.80 -0.05
N ILE A 62 -13.00 1.53 0.94
CA ILE A 62 -11.78 0.73 0.78
C ILE A 62 -12.11 -0.72 0.39
N ASP A 63 -13.14 -1.30 1.01
CA ASP A 63 -13.55 -2.70 0.83
C ASP A 63 -13.96 -3.03 -0.62
N VAL A 64 -14.43 -2.03 -1.36
CA VAL A 64 -14.89 -2.18 -2.75
C VAL A 64 -13.87 -1.72 -3.80
N LEU A 65 -12.65 -1.35 -3.39
CA LEU A 65 -11.62 -0.93 -4.35
C LEU A 65 -11.14 -2.11 -5.19
N PRO A 66 -10.98 -1.92 -6.51
CA PRO A 66 -10.45 -2.96 -7.37
C PRO A 66 -8.95 -3.16 -7.09
N PHE A 67 -8.50 -4.41 -7.25
CA PHE A 67 -7.08 -4.70 -7.37
C PHE A 67 -6.53 -4.14 -8.69
N PRO A 68 -5.26 -3.72 -8.75
CA PRO A 68 -4.62 -3.33 -10.00
C PRO A 68 -4.48 -4.53 -10.94
N ASP A 69 -4.67 -4.30 -12.25
CA ASP A 69 -4.63 -5.34 -13.28
C ASP A 69 -3.26 -6.04 -13.40
N GLN A 70 -2.19 -5.36 -13.01
CA GLN A 70 -0.82 -5.86 -13.08
C GLN A 70 0.04 -5.31 -11.94
N ASP A 71 1.15 -5.98 -11.65
CA ASP A 71 2.15 -5.48 -10.72
C ASP A 71 2.86 -4.25 -11.30
N PRO A 72 2.93 -3.12 -10.57
CA PRO A 72 3.51 -1.88 -11.08
C PRO A 72 5.03 -1.94 -11.28
N VAL A 73 5.70 -2.94 -10.71
CA VAL A 73 7.16 -3.13 -10.80
C VAL A 73 7.50 -4.34 -11.68
N GLN A 74 6.78 -5.45 -11.49
CA GLN A 74 7.11 -6.75 -12.10
C GLN A 74 6.18 -7.14 -13.26
N GLY A 75 5.13 -6.36 -13.54
CA GLY A 75 4.18 -6.64 -14.62
C GLY A 75 3.20 -7.78 -14.32
N VAL A 76 2.70 -8.41 -15.38
CA VAL A 76 1.53 -9.34 -15.34
C VAL A 76 1.71 -10.62 -14.50
N HIS A 77 2.94 -10.96 -14.13
CA HIS A 77 3.25 -12.15 -13.32
C HIS A 77 3.91 -11.79 -11.98
N GLY A 78 3.81 -10.52 -11.58
CA GLY A 78 4.43 -9.99 -10.37
C GLY A 78 3.75 -10.40 -9.07
N ALA A 79 4.28 -9.83 -7.98
CA ALA A 79 3.85 -10.08 -6.62
C ALA A 79 2.36 -9.78 -6.40
N VAL A 80 1.82 -8.71 -6.99
CA VAL A 80 0.36 -8.39 -6.94
C VAL A 80 -0.48 -9.62 -7.32
N CYS A 81 -0.24 -10.15 -8.53
CA CYS A 81 -1.04 -11.25 -9.07
C CYS A 81 -0.84 -12.53 -8.25
N LYS A 82 0.39 -12.78 -7.80
CA LYS A 82 0.77 -14.00 -7.06
C LYS A 82 0.22 -14.05 -5.63
N TYR A 83 0.22 -12.92 -4.92
CA TYR A 83 -0.03 -12.89 -3.47
C TYR A 83 -1.35 -12.23 -3.08
N TRP A 84 -1.90 -11.33 -3.90
CA TRP A 84 -3.15 -10.62 -3.59
C TRP A 84 -4.35 -11.11 -4.39
N VAL A 85 -4.25 -11.11 -5.73
CA VAL A 85 -5.42 -11.40 -6.59
C VAL A 85 -5.86 -12.87 -6.47
N GLY A 86 -4.93 -13.79 -6.24
CA GLY A 86 -5.20 -15.22 -6.12
C GLY A 86 -5.98 -15.68 -4.87
N ARG A 87 -6.37 -14.79 -3.94
CA ARG A 87 -7.06 -15.17 -2.69
C ARG A 87 -8.52 -14.75 -2.56
N HIS A 88 -9.12 -14.09 -3.55
CA HIS A 88 -10.54 -13.67 -3.53
C HIS A 88 -11.48 -14.54 -4.39
N ILE A 89 -11.19 -15.83 -4.55
CA ILE A 89 -12.21 -16.83 -4.89
C ILE A 89 -12.58 -17.57 -3.60
N GLN A 90 -13.46 -16.97 -2.81
CA GLN A 90 -14.35 -17.66 -1.87
C GLN A 90 -15.57 -16.80 -1.58
#